data_AF-A0A7S4STM7-F1
#
_entry.id   AF-A0A7S4STM7-F1
#
_cell.length_a   1.000
_cell.length_b   1.000
_cell.length_c   1.000
_cell.angle_alpha   90.00
_cell.angle_beta   90.00
_cell.angle_gamma   90.00
#
_symmetry.space_group_name_H-M   'P 1'
#
loop_
_entity.id
_entity.type
_entity.pdbx_description
1 polymer ?
#
loop_
_entity_poly.entity_id
_entity_poly.type
_entity_poly.pdbx_seq_one_letter_code
_entity_poly.pdbx_strand_id
1 'polypeptide(L)'
;ADQPATLPLVLGTELKWLVWNDLWRAANEEYANGSSGPKQAEKLAKSKEDSARAEGHFEAVRTMGSFSAETLERIKQRVEAAGKAAGQAALKEQPLKEDAIEATPAPSE
;
A
#
# COMPACT_ATOMS: atom_id res chain seq x y z
N ALA A 1 4.65 -24.38 -23.41
CA ALA A 1 3.99 -23.26 -22.71
C ALA A 1 4.69 -23.14 -21.37
N ASP A 2 5.47 -22.07 -21.19
CA ASP A 2 6.06 -21.78 -19.88
C ASP A 2 4.91 -21.52 -18.91
N GLN A 3 4.84 -22.32 -17.84
CA GLN A 3 3.94 -21.99 -16.75
C GLN A 3 4.39 -20.66 -16.14
N PRO A 4 3.46 -19.74 -15.83
CA PRO A 4 3.83 -18.52 -15.14
C PRO A 4 4.51 -18.91 -13.82
N ALA A 5 5.71 -18.37 -13.59
CA ALA A 5 6.42 -18.57 -12.35
C ALA A 5 5.52 -18.14 -11.20
N THR A 6 5.08 -19.11 -10.39
CA THR A 6 4.19 -18.86 -9.26
C THR A 6 5.04 -18.37 -8.10
N LEU A 7 4.71 -17.20 -7.55
CA LEU A 7 5.34 -16.73 -6.33
C LEU A 7 5.18 -17.80 -5.24
N PRO A 8 6.24 -18.13 -4.47
CA PRO A 8 6.10 -18.97 -3.30
C PRO A 8 4.95 -18.48 -2.43
N LEU A 9 4.09 -19.38 -1.97
CA LEU A 9 2.84 -19.03 -1.26
C LEU A 9 3.09 -18.08 -0.08
N VAL A 10 4.16 -18.31 0.67
CA VAL A 10 4.57 -17.47 1.81
C VAL A 10 4.90 -16.05 1.33
N LEU A 11 5.75 -15.91 0.30
CA LEU A 11 6.11 -14.61 -0.27
C LEU A 11 4.87 -13.86 -0.80
N GLY A 12 3.99 -14.56 -1.52
CA GLY A 12 2.75 -13.97 -2.03
C GLY A 12 1.83 -13.50 -0.90
N THR A 13 1.79 -14.24 0.21
CA THR A 13 0.99 -13.88 1.39
C THR A 13 1.54 -12.63 2.08
N GLU A 14 2.85 -12.59 2.34
CA GLU A 14 3.49 -11.44 2.97
C GLU A 14 3.40 -10.19 2.09
N LEU A 15 3.65 -10.32 0.79
CA LEU A 15 3.55 -9.21 -0.16
C LEU A 15 2.12 -8.67 -0.25
N LYS A 16 1.11 -9.54 -0.29
CA LYS A 16 -0.30 -9.13 -0.28
C LYS A 16 -0.62 -8.32 0.96
N TRP A 17 -0.22 -8.79 2.14
CA TRP A 17 -0.53 -8.10 3.39
C TRP A 17 0.26 -6.82 3.57
N LEU A 18 1.50 -6.76 3.10
CA LEU A 18 2.27 -5.51 2.99
C LEU A 18 1.49 -4.49 2.16
N VAL A 19 1.13 -4.84 0.93
CA VAL A 19 0.39 -3.96 0.01
C VAL A 19 -0.95 -3.52 0.60
N TRP A 20 -1.71 -4.46 1.17
CA TRP A 20 -3.03 -4.18 1.74
C TRP A 20 -2.95 -3.19 2.91
N ASN A 21 -2.08 -3.45 3.89
CA ASN A 21 -1.96 -2.61 5.07
C ASN A 21 -1.37 -1.25 4.72
N ASP A 22 -0.36 -1.18 3.86
CA ASP A 22 0.26 0.09 3.49
C ASP A 22 -0.69 0.99 2.67
N LEU A 23 -1.56 0.38 1.84
CA LEU A 23 -2.64 1.09 1.14
C LEU A 23 -3.64 1.71 2.13
N TRP A 24 -4.09 0.93 3.11
CA TRP A 24 -5.03 1.40 4.12
C TRP A 24 -4.42 2.43 5.06
N ARG A 25 -3.15 2.29 5.43
CA ARG A 25 -2.40 3.31 6.18
C ARG A 25 -2.49 4.65 5.46
N ALA A 26 -2.08 4.69 4.19
CA ALA A 26 -2.03 5.91 3.39
C ALA A 26 -3.43 6.49 3.14
N ALA A 27 -4.43 5.64 2.86
CA ALA A 27 -5.81 6.09 2.67
C ALA A 27 -6.42 6.67 3.96
N ASN A 28 -6.18 6.04 5.11
CA ASN A 28 -6.67 6.52 6.40
C ASN A 28 -5.96 7.82 6.81
N GLU A 29 -4.65 7.94 6.55
CA GLU A 29 -3.89 9.17 6.79
C GLU A 29 -4.42 10.34 5.94
N GLU A 30 -4.57 10.12 4.63
CA GLU A 30 -5.09 11.15 3.72
C GLU A 30 -6.52 11.56 4.09
N TYR A 31 -7.39 10.59 4.41
CA TYR A 31 -8.74 10.90 4.89
C TYR A 31 -8.72 11.71 6.19
N ALA A 32 -7.83 11.37 7.13
CA ALA A 32 -7.69 12.09 8.38
C ALA A 32 -7.23 13.55 8.16
N ASN A 33 -6.31 13.77 7.21
CA ASN A 33 -5.82 15.11 6.86
C ASN A 33 -6.91 16.03 6.32
N GLY A 34 -7.90 15.47 5.61
CA GLY A 34 -9.08 16.22 5.14
C GLY A 34 -10.27 16.24 6.11
N SER A 35 -10.14 15.66 7.31
CA SER A 35 -11.21 15.54 8.31
C SER A 35 -10.89 16.30 9.59
N SER A 36 -11.88 16.45 10.47
CA SER A 36 -11.71 17.02 11.80
C SER A 36 -12.49 16.27 12.88
N GLY A 37 -12.13 16.49 14.15
CA GLY A 37 -12.83 15.94 15.29
C GLY A 37 -12.69 14.42 15.44
N PRO A 38 -13.71 13.71 15.96
CA PRO A 38 -13.62 12.28 16.26
C PRO A 38 -13.21 11.41 15.08
N LYS A 39 -13.67 11.73 13.86
CA LYS A 39 -13.33 10.98 12.64
C LYS A 39 -11.85 11.09 12.29
N GLN A 40 -11.25 12.26 12.46
CA GLN A 40 -9.81 12.45 12.25
C GLN A 40 -9.01 11.57 13.22
N ALA A 41 -9.36 11.60 14.51
CA ALA A 41 -8.68 10.79 15.52
C ALA A 41 -8.81 9.27 15.26
N GLU A 42 -10.01 8.80 14.90
CA GLU A 42 -10.26 7.40 14.53
C GLU A 42 -9.37 6.97 13.35
N LYS A 43 -9.31 7.80 12.30
CA LYS A 43 -8.56 7.47 11.08
C LYS A 43 -7.05 7.51 11.29
N LEU A 44 -6.55 8.43 12.12
CA LEU A 44 -5.14 8.42 12.54
C LEU A 44 -4.79 7.17 13.38
N ALA A 45 -5.69 6.73 14.26
CA ALA A 45 -5.47 5.50 15.02
C ALA A 45 -5.37 4.28 14.10
N LYS A 46 -6.30 4.14 13.14
CA LYS A 46 -6.26 3.07 12.13
C LYS A 46 -5.01 3.13 11.27
N SER A 47 -4.62 4.32 10.80
CA SER A 47 -3.38 4.51 10.03
C SER A 47 -2.14 4.00 10.80
N LYS A 48 -2.05 4.28 12.10
CA LYS A 48 -0.95 3.77 12.95
C LYS A 48 -0.96 2.25 13.07
N GLU A 49 -2.14 1.64 13.27
CA GLU A 49 -2.28 0.18 13.33
C GLU A 49 -1.86 -0.47 12.01
N ASP A 50 -2.34 0.05 10.89
CA ASP A 50 -2.03 -0.43 9.55
C ASP A 50 -0.53 -0.27 9.25
N SER A 51 0.09 0.84 9.67
CA SER A 51 1.54 1.06 9.55
C SER A 51 2.36 0.01 10.30
N ALA A 52 1.96 -0.32 11.54
CA ALA A 52 2.67 -1.32 12.34
C ALA A 52 2.58 -2.71 11.72
N ARG A 53 1.42 -3.06 11.14
CA ARG A 53 1.24 -4.33 10.41
C ARG A 53 2.05 -4.36 9.12
N ALA A 54 2.02 -3.28 8.34
CA ALA A 54 2.79 -3.16 7.10
C ALA A 54 4.29 -3.35 7.34
N GLU A 55 4.84 -2.77 8.40
CA GLU A 55 6.26 -2.93 8.76
C GLU A 55 6.63 -4.40 9.01
N GLY A 56 5.79 -5.14 9.74
CA GLY A 56 6.03 -6.58 9.98
C GLY A 56 6.09 -7.39 8.68
N HIS A 57 5.18 -7.12 7.74
CA HIS A 57 5.18 -7.78 6.43
C HIS A 57 6.32 -7.31 5.53
N PHE A 58 6.71 -6.04 5.60
CA PHE A 58 7.86 -5.52 4.87
C PHE A 58 9.14 -6.25 5.29
N GLU A 59 9.38 -6.39 6.58
CA GLU A 59 10.54 -7.09 7.11
C GLU A 59 10.54 -8.58 6.74
N ALA A 60 9.37 -9.22 6.71
CA ALA A 60 9.21 -10.59 6.26
C ALA A 60 9.60 -10.74 4.76
N VAL A 61 9.06 -9.88 3.89
CA VAL A 61 9.40 -9.88 2.45
C VAL A 61 10.88 -9.56 2.23
N ARG A 62 11.43 -8.57 2.96
CA ARG A 62 12.83 -8.16 2.87
C ARG A 62 13.77 -9.30 3.25
N THR A 63 13.46 -10.02 4.33
CA THR A 63 14.27 -11.15 4.83
C THR A 63 14.28 -12.33 3.86
N MET A 64 13.22 -12.52 3.07
CA MET A 64 13.18 -13.56 2.04
C MET A 64 14.12 -13.27 0.85
N GLY A 65 14.63 -12.04 0.70
CA GLY A 65 15.59 -11.68 -0.34
C GLY A 65 15.08 -11.87 -1.77
N SER A 66 13.76 -11.95 -1.96
CA SER A 66 13.13 -12.25 -3.26
C SER A 66 12.97 -11.02 -4.16
N PHE A 67 13.13 -9.82 -3.60
CA PHE A 67 13.08 -8.54 -4.31
C PHE A 67 14.30 -7.69 -3.96
N SER A 68 14.74 -6.84 -4.89
CA SER A 68 15.74 -5.83 -4.58
C SER A 68 15.14 -4.75 -3.67
N ALA A 69 15.99 -4.04 -2.94
CA ALA A 69 15.56 -2.90 -2.12
C ALA A 69 14.85 -1.84 -2.97
N GLU A 70 15.32 -1.60 -4.20
CA GLU A 70 14.69 -0.67 -5.14
C GLU A 70 13.28 -1.13 -5.53
N THR A 71 13.08 -2.42 -5.82
CA THR A 71 11.75 -2.95 -6.15
C THR A 71 10.78 -2.79 -4.98
N LEU A 72 11.22 -3.08 -3.74
CA LEU A 72 10.38 -2.89 -2.56
C LEU A 72 10.01 -1.43 -2.33
N GLU A 73 10.96 -0.51 -2.51
CA GLU A 73 10.71 0.93 -2.40
C GLU A 73 9.70 1.41 -3.45
N ARG A 74 9.84 0.97 -4.71
CA ARG A 74 8.87 1.31 -5.76
C ARG A 74 7.47 0.75 -5.47
N ILE A 75 7.37 -0.44 -4.87
CA ILE A 75 6.09 -1.00 -4.43
C ILE A 75 5.48 -0.08 -3.37
N LYS A 76 6.22 0.32 -2.33
CA LYS A 76 5.73 1.25 -1.30
C LYS A 76 5.25 2.57 -1.90
N GLN A 77 6.04 3.17 -2.79
CA GLN A 77 5.67 4.43 -3.45
C GLN A 77 4.34 4.32 -4.24
N ARG A 78 4.15 3.22 -4.99
CA ARG A 78 2.91 2.98 -5.73
C ARG A 78 1.73 2.77 -4.80
N VAL A 79 1.92 1.99 -3.75
CA VAL A 79 0.87 1.69 -2.76
C VAL A 79 0.48 2.95 -2.00
N GLU A 80 1.43 3.80 -1.64
CA GLU A 80 1.19 5.09 -1.00
C GLU A 80 0.40 6.03 -1.93
N ALA A 81 0.79 6.15 -3.20
CA ALA A 81 0.06 6.94 -4.18
C ALA A 81 -1.39 6.46 -4.35
N ALA A 82 -1.58 5.14 -4.45
CA ALA A 82 -2.90 4.51 -4.53
C ALA A 82 -3.74 4.78 -3.28
N GLY A 83 -3.15 4.63 -2.09
CA GLY A 83 -3.82 4.91 -0.82
C GLY A 83 -4.24 6.38 -0.70
N LYS A 84 -3.36 7.32 -1.05
CA LYS A 84 -3.69 8.76 -1.08
C LYS A 84 -4.85 9.04 -2.04
N ALA A 85 -4.81 8.53 -3.27
CA ALA A 85 -5.91 8.69 -4.22
C ALA A 85 -7.24 8.13 -3.67
N ALA A 86 -7.20 6.96 -3.02
CA ALA A 86 -8.37 6.37 -2.38
C ALA A 86 -8.90 7.22 -1.20
N GLY A 87 -8.02 7.76 -0.35
CA GLY A 87 -8.39 8.65 0.74
C GLY A 87 -9.06 9.93 0.25
N GLN A 88 -8.54 10.54 -0.82
CA GLN A 88 -9.14 11.72 -1.46
C GLN A 88 -10.51 11.43 -2.07
N ALA A 89 -10.66 10.28 -2.74
CA ALA A 89 -11.95 9.86 -3.31
C ALA A 89 -13.00 9.66 -2.19
N ALA A 90 -12.60 9.01 -1.09
CA ALA A 90 -13.46 8.82 0.07
C ALA A 90 -13.88 10.14 0.74
N LEU A 91 -12.97 11.12 0.84
CA LEU A 91 -13.29 12.46 1.35
C LEU A 91 -14.33 13.20 0.48
N LYS A 92 -14.28 12.98 -0.84
CA LYS A 92 -15.18 13.60 -1.82
C LYS A 92 -16.48 12.82 -2.01
N GLU A 93 -16.65 11.69 -1.31
CA GLU A 93 -17.76 10.74 -1.49
C GLU A 93 -17.88 10.27 -2.95
N GLN A 94 -16.74 10.07 -3.61
CA GLN A 94 -16.66 9.69 -5.02
C GLN A 94 -16.00 8.31 -5.17
N PRO A 95 -16.32 7.56 -6.25
CA PRO A 95 -15.58 6.37 -6.60
C PRO A 95 -14.13 6.73 -6.98
N LEU A 96 -13.19 5.84 -6.67
CA LEU A 96 -11.82 5.93 -7.17
C LEU A 96 -11.84 5.74 -8.69
N LYS A 97 -11.25 6.67 -9.44
CA LYS A 97 -11.14 6.56 -10.89
C LYS A 97 -9.91 5.72 -11.27
N GLU A 98 -10.01 4.96 -12.35
CA GLU A 98 -8.94 4.06 -12.82
C GLU A 98 -7.66 4.81 -13.22
N ASP A 99 -7.78 6.06 -13.66
CA ASP A 99 -6.68 6.94 -14.06
C ASP A 99 -6.05 7.71 -12.88
N ALA A 100 -6.57 7.57 -11.66
CA ALA A 100 -6.10 8.31 -10.49
C ALA A 100 -4.73 7.81 -9.97
N ILE A 101 -4.23 6.69 -10.48
CA ILE A 101 -2.94 6.10 -10.11
C ILE A 101 -2.07 6.08 -11.36
N GLU A 102 -1.14 7.04 -11.48
CA GLU A 102 -0.19 7.04 -12.59
C GLU A 102 0.70 5.79 -12.57
N ALA A 103 0.86 5.16 -13.73
CA ALA A 103 1.76 4.03 -13.88
C ALA A 103 3.22 4.51 -13.70
N THR A 104 3.85 4.14 -12.59
CA THR A 104 5.31 4.28 -12.49
C THR A 104 5.93 3.37 -13.57
N PRO A 105 7.00 3.76 -14.27
CA PRO A 105 7.67 2.89 -15.22
C PRO A 105 8.19 1.60 -14.54
N ALA A 106 8.27 0.52 -15.31
CA ALA A 106 8.89 -0.74 -14.87
C ALA A 106 10.40 -0.52 -14.63
N PRO A 107 11.05 -1.30 -13.74
CA PRO A 107 12.50 -1.25 -13.60
C PRO A 107 13.17 -1.61 -14.93
N SER A 108 14.29 -0.95 -15.23
CA SER A 108 15.21 -1.39 -16.27
C SER A 108 15.88 -2.69 -15.83
N GLU A 109 15.94 -3.67 -16.72
CA GLU A 109 16.67 -4.94 -16.56
C GLU A 109 18.18 -4.74 -16.32
#